data_AF-M5DBP1-F1
#
_entry.id   AF-M5DBP1-F1
#
_cell.length_a   1.000
_cell.length_b   1.000
_cell.length_c   1.000
_cell.angle_alpha   90.00
_cell.angle_beta   90.00
_cell.angle_gamma   90.00
#
_symmetry.space_group_name_H-M   'P 1'
#
loop_
_entity.id
_entity.type
_entity.pdbx_description
1 polymer ?
#
loop_
_entity_poly.entity_id
_entity_poly.type
_entity_poly.pdbx_seq_one_letter_code
_entity_poly.pdbx_strand_id
1 'polypeptide(L)' 'MNTFWENISKFPRFLISVIAGFFLTTLYPIFELLKDKKKRFFTVIIVLLIITSTYTLLRLMLAIN' A
#
# COMPACT_ATOMS: atom_id res chain seq x y z
N MET A 1 2.93 6.76 37.84
CA MET A 1 1.77 6.76 36.93
C MET A 1 2.03 7.47 35.59
N ASN A 2 2.98 8.42 35.50
CA ASN A 2 3.26 9.14 34.25
C ASN A 2 3.86 8.26 33.15
N THR A 3 4.69 7.28 33.50
CA THR A 3 5.34 6.37 32.55
C THR A 3 4.36 5.52 31.73
N PHE A 4 3.22 5.12 32.31
CA PHE A 4 2.20 4.35 31.59
C PHE A 4 1.54 5.20 30.49
N TRP A 5 1.08 6.40 30.86
CA TRP A 5 0.44 7.32 29.92
C TRP A 5 1.41 7.81 28.83
N GLU A 6 2.68 8.04 29.19
CA GLU A 6 3.72 8.34 28.20
C GLU A 6 3.90 7.20 27.19
N ASN A 7 3.93 5.94 27.62
CA ASN A 7 4.09 4.80 26.72
C ASN A 7 2.88 4.62 25.78
N ILE A 8 1.66 4.81 26.30
CA ILE A 8 0.44 4.79 25.48
C ILE A 8 0.47 5.87 24.40
N SER A 9 1.01 7.06 24.67
CA SER A 9 1.12 8.11 23.66
C SER A 9 2.22 7.85 22.61
N LYS A 10 3.29 7.14 22.99
CA LYS A 10 4.43 6.81 22.12
C LYS A 10 4.10 5.67 21.15
N PHE A 11 3.28 4.70 21.56
CA PHE A 11 2.96 3.53 20.75
C PHE A 11 2.26 3.85 19.41
N PRO A 12 1.22 4.71 19.34
CA PRO A 12 0.61 5.12 18.08
C PRO A 12 1.61 5.78 17.13
N ARG A 13 2.49 6.63 17.66
CA ARG A 13 3.53 7.29 16.86
C ARG A 13 4.50 6.27 16.27
N PHE A 14 4.95 5.32 17.08
CA PHE A 14 5.78 4.20 16.60
C PHE A 14 5.07 3.39 15.51
N LEU A 15 3.81 3.00 15.74
CA LEU A 15 3.04 2.23 14.79
C LEU A 15 2.88 2.95 13.45
N ILE A 16 2.53 4.24 13.47
CA ILE A 16 2.43 5.06 12.26
C ILE A 16 3.78 5.15 11.55
N SER A 17 4.88 5.38 12.29
CA SER A 17 6.22 5.44 11.70
C SER A 17 6.64 4.12 11.06
N VAL A 18 6.35 2.98 11.68
CA VAL A 18 6.64 1.65 11.14
C VAL A 18 5.81 1.37 9.90
N ILE A 19 4.50 1.64 9.96
CA ILE A 19 3.60 1.45 8.81
C ILE A 19 4.05 2.35 7.65
N ALA A 20 4.30 3.64 7.91
CA ALA A 20 4.76 4.57 6.87
C ALA A 20 6.10 4.14 6.26
N GLY A 21 7.09 3.78 7.10
CA GLY A 21 8.38 3.29 6.64
C GLY A 21 8.29 2.00 5.82
N PHE A 22 7.45 1.06 6.26
CA PHE A 22 7.16 -0.17 5.54
C PHE A 22 6.54 0.12 4.17
N PHE A 23 5.45 0.91 4.12
CA PHE A 23 4.82 1.27 2.85
C PHE A 23 5.77 1.99 1.90
N LEU A 24 6.56 2.95 2.39
CA LEU A 24 7.53 3.67 1.57
C LEU A 24 8.61 2.75 1.02
N THR A 25 9.20 1.89 1.85
CA THR A 25 10.28 0.98 1.42
C THR A 25 9.78 -0.13 0.49
N THR A 26 8.61 -0.71 0.76
CA THR A 26 7.99 -1.73 -0.08
C THR A 26 7.53 -1.17 -1.42
N LEU A 27 6.97 0.05 -1.47
CA LEU A 27 6.48 0.66 -2.71
C LEU A 27 7.55 1.44 -3.48
N TYR A 28 8.71 1.73 -2.89
CA TYR A 28 9.80 2.46 -3.55
C TYR A 28 10.19 1.88 -4.93
N PRO A 29 10.38 0.56 -5.11
CA PRO A 29 10.71 -0.01 -6.41
C PRO A 29 9.61 0.22 -7.45
N ILE A 30 8.35 0.26 -7.04
CA ILE A 30 7.21 0.56 -7.93
C ILE A 30 7.28 2.02 -8.39
N PHE A 31 7.58 2.96 -7.49
CA PHE A 31 7.79 4.36 -7.86
C PHE A 31 9.00 4.54 -8.77
N GLU A 32 10.07 3.76 -8.58
CA GLU A 32 11.24 3.79 -9.45
C GLU A 32 10.91 3.28 -10.87
N LEU A 33 10.12 2.21 -10.99
CA LEU A 33 9.65 1.69 -12.28
C LEU A 33 8.81 2.71 -13.07
N LEU A 34 8.09 3.59 -12.38
CA LEU A 34 7.28 4.64 -13.00
C LEU A 34 8.10 5.82 -13.55
N LYS A 35 9.36 6.00 -13.10
CA LYS A 35 10.25 7.07 -13.59
C LYS A 35 10.78 6.80 -15.00
N ASP A 36 11.02 5.53 -15.34
CA ASP A 36 11.46 5.14 -16.67
C ASP A 36 10.28 5.15 -17.65
N LYS A 37 10.33 6.03 -18.66
CA LYS A 37 9.25 6.18 -19.66
C LYS A 37 8.89 4.87 -20.38
N LYS A 38 9.85 3.99 -20.61
CA LYS A 38 9.61 2.70 -21.31
C LYS A 38 8.92 1.70 -20.39
N LYS A 39 9.32 1.64 -19.12
CA LYS A 39 8.77 0.71 -18.13
C LYS A 39 7.43 1.19 -17.56
N ARG A 40 7.23 2.51 -17.48
CA ARG A 40 6.01 3.14 -16.96
C ARG A 40 4.74 2.59 -17.61
N PHE A 41 4.72 2.48 -18.95
CA PHE A 41 3.55 1.97 -19.66
C PHE A 41 3.21 0.53 -19.23
N PHE A 42 4.21 -0.34 -19.17
CA PHE A 42 4.06 -1.72 -18.72
C PHE A 42 3.62 -1.82 -17.26
N THR A 43 4.24 -1.03 -16.37
CA THR A 43 3.86 -0.98 -14.95
C THR A 43 2.41 -0.53 -14.76
N VAL A 44 1.96 0.49 -15.49
CA VAL A 44 0.57 0.97 -15.42
C VAL A 44 -0.42 -0.10 -15.88
N ILE A 45 -0.13 -0.82 -16.96
CA ILE A 45 -0.98 -1.91 -17.45
C ILE A 45 -1.09 -3.03 -16.41
N ILE A 46 0.02 -3.44 -15.80
CA ILE A 46 0.02 -4.49 -14.77
C ILE A 46 -0.83 -4.05 -13.57
N VAL A 47 -0.66 -2.82 -13.11
CA VAL A 47 -1.44 -2.29 -11.97
C VAL A 47 -2.93 -2.27 -12.31
N LEU A 48 -3.30 -1.83 -13.51
CA LEU A 48 -4.69 -1.86 -13.98
C LEU A 48 -5.25 -3.29 -14.02
N LEU A 49 -4.50 -4.25 -14.54
CA LEU A 49 -4.91 -5.67 -14.58
C LEU A 49 -5.11 -6.24 -13.16
N ILE A 50 -4.24 -5.91 -12.21
CA ILE A 50 -4.39 -6.35 -10.82
C ILE A 50 -5.66 -5.75 -10.21
N ILE A 51 -5.93 -4.46 -10.44
CA ILE A 51 -7.13 -3.80 -9.91
C ILE A 51 -8.41 -4.39 -10.55
N THR A 52 -8.45 -4.56 -11.87
CA THR A 52 -9.63 -5.09 -12.56
C THR A 52 -9.89 -6.55 -12.24
N SER A 53 -8.85 -7.37 -12.12
CA SER A 53 -8.98 -8.77 -11.69
C SER A 53 -9.47 -8.86 -10.25
N THR A 54 -8.91 -8.07 -9.33
CA THR A 54 -9.36 -8.02 -7.93
C THR A 54 -10.81 -7.55 -7.84
N TYR A 55 -11.18 -6.50 -8.57
CA TYR A 55 -12.56 -6.02 -8.65
C TYR A 55 -13.51 -7.10 -9.17
N THR A 56 -13.12 -7.81 -10.23
CA THR A 56 -13.93 -8.88 -10.81
C THR A 56 -14.09 -10.04 -9.83
N LEU A 57 -13.03 -10.44 -9.14
CA LEU A 57 -13.09 -11.48 -8.11
C LEU A 57 -14.02 -11.07 -6.97
N LEU A 58 -13.90 -9.85 -6.45
CA LEU A 58 -14.80 -9.34 -5.41
C LEU A 58 -16.25 -9.29 -5.89
N ARG A 59 -16.47 -8.83 -7.13
CA ARG A 59 -17.80 -8.78 -7.75
C ARG A 59 -18.43 -10.17 -7.86
N LEU A 60 -17.65 -11.18 -8.27
CA LEU A 60 -18.08 -12.58 -8.33
C LEU A 60 -18.40 -13.13 -6.94
N MET A 61 -17.56 -12.84 -5.93
CA MET A 61 -17.79 -13.27 -4.55
C MET A 61 -19.05 -12.64 -3.93
N LEU A 62 -19.34 -11.39 -4.29
CA LEU A 62 -20.49 -10.65 -3.79
C LEU A 62 -21.77 -10.89 -4.62
N ALA A 63 -21.70 -11.69 -5.69
CA ALA A 63 -22.79 -11.91 -6.64
C ALA A 63 -23.41 -10.60 -7.19
N ILE A 64 -22.60 -9.54 -7.28
CA ILE A 64 -23.03 -8.25 -7.81
C ILE A 64 -22.96 -8.34 -9.34
N ASN A 65 -24.09 -8.55 -9.99
CA ASN A 65 -24.21 -8.53 -11.46
C ASN A 65 -24.14 -7.11 -12.01
#